data_AF-A0A970JS41-F1
#
_entry.id   AF-A0A970JS41-F1
#
_cell.length_a   1.000
_cell.length_b   1.000
_cell.length_c   1.000
_cell.angle_alpha   90.00
_cell.angle_beta   90.00
_cell.angle_gamma   90.00
#
_symmetry.space_group_name_H-M   'P 1'
#
loop_
_entity.id
_entity.type
_entity.pdbx_description
1 polymer ?
#
loop_
_entity_poly.entity_id
_entity_poly.type
_entity_poly.pdbx_seq_one_letter_code
_entity_poly.pdbx_strand_id
1 'polypeptide(L)'
;MGFVPISIDKYIKKHLESNPSENEKDLQKRLNSALADYNKGVKCSCRNDIWVIGSAFAGNSCFTCITGETHPDSDYEIDSAIKKQQNKNV
;
A
#
# COMPACT_ATOMS: atom_id res chain seq x y z
N MET A 1 -10.14 12.88 -3.94
CA MET A 1 -8.70 13.02 -4.23
C MET A 1 -7.98 12.21 -3.17
N GLY A 2 -7.20 11.23 -3.62
CA GLY A 2 -6.72 10.09 -2.85
C GLY A 2 -6.12 9.04 -3.78
N PHE A 3 -5.54 7.98 -3.22
CA PHE A 3 -4.86 6.93 -3.98
C PHE A 3 -5.70 6.36 -5.13
N VAL A 4 -5.00 5.96 -6.18
CA VAL A 4 -5.56 5.21 -7.30
C VAL A 4 -5.79 3.75 -6.87
N PRO A 5 -7.03 3.26 -6.85
CA PRO A 5 -7.33 1.89 -6.45
C PRO A 5 -6.74 0.87 -7.42
N ILE A 6 -6.08 -0.15 -6.86
CA ILE A 6 -5.58 -1.30 -7.61
C ILE A 6 -5.70 -2.60 -6.79
N SER A 7 -5.92 -3.73 -7.47
CA SER A 7 -5.87 -5.03 -6.83
C SER A 7 -4.42 -5.51 -6.68
N ILE A 8 -4.17 -6.38 -5.69
CA ILE A 8 -2.83 -6.95 -5.45
C ILE A 8 -2.28 -7.60 -6.73
N ASP A 9 -3.05 -8.46 -7.39
CA ASP A 9 -2.63 -9.15 -8.61
C ASP A 9 -2.31 -8.19 -9.76
N LYS A 10 -3.11 -7.12 -9.92
CA LYS A 10 -2.88 -6.14 -10.99
C LYS A 10 -1.63 -5.31 -10.70
N TYR A 11 -1.40 -4.94 -9.44
CA TYR A 11 -0.19 -4.24 -9.04
C TYR A 11 1.06 -5.11 -9.26
N ILE A 12 1.02 -6.38 -8.86
CA ILE A 12 2.11 -7.34 -9.05
C ILE A 12 2.49 -7.46 -10.53
N LYS A 13 1.51 -7.70 -11.41
CA LYS A 13 1.75 -7.79 -12.86
C LYS A 13 2.43 -6.53 -13.39
N LYS A 14 1.89 -5.36 -13.04
CA LYS A 14 2.46 -4.07 -13.46
C LYS A 14 3.87 -3.86 -12.94
N HIS A 15 4.15 -4.28 -11.71
CA HIS A 15 5.46 -4.16 -11.09
C HIS A 15 6.48 -5.08 -11.77
N LEU A 16 6.09 -6.31 -12.11
CA LEU A 16 6.94 -7.29 -12.82
C LEU A 16 7.24 -6.88 -14.26
N GLU A 17 6.33 -6.19 -14.94
CA GLU A 17 6.60 -5.62 -16.28
C GLU A 17 7.76 -4.62 -16.25
N SER A 18 7.90 -3.86 -15.17
CA SER A 18 9.00 -2.88 -15.00
C SER A 18 10.22 -3.50 -14.30
N ASN A 19 10.02 -4.54 -13.48
CA ASN A 19 11.05 -5.20 -12.68
C ASN A 19 10.97 -6.73 -12.87
N PRO A 20 11.44 -7.27 -14.00
CA PRO A 20 11.31 -8.69 -14.31
C PRO A 20 12.15 -9.61 -13.41
N SER A 21 13.13 -9.06 -12.68
CA SER A 21 13.95 -9.78 -11.70
C SER A 21 13.25 -9.98 -10.36
N GLU A 22 12.15 -9.27 -10.11
CA GLU A 22 11.41 -9.35 -8.86
C GLU A 22 10.66 -10.69 -8.77
N ASN A 23 10.64 -11.30 -7.58
CA ASN A 23 9.91 -12.54 -7.39
C ASN A 23 8.43 -12.28 -7.08
N GLU A 24 7.55 -12.72 -7.98
CA GLU A 24 6.09 -12.58 -7.86
C GLU A 24 5.56 -13.03 -6.49
N LYS A 25 5.96 -14.23 -6.04
CA LYS A 25 5.45 -14.83 -4.80
C LYS A 25 5.93 -14.07 -3.57
N ASP A 26 7.17 -13.61 -3.59
CA ASP A 26 7.74 -12.82 -2.50
C ASP A 26 7.05 -11.45 -2.41
N LEU A 27 6.86 -10.78 -3.54
CA LEU A 27 6.14 -9.51 -3.62
C LEU A 27 4.69 -9.67 -3.13
N GLN A 28 4.00 -10.73 -3.56
CA GLN A 28 2.65 -11.05 -3.10
C GLN A 28 2.60 -11.26 -1.58
N LYS A 29 3.59 -11.95 -1.01
CA LYS A 29 3.68 -12.19 0.43
C LYS A 29 3.88 -10.89 1.21
N ARG A 30 4.76 -10.00 0.74
CA ARG A 30 4.99 -8.69 1.36
C ARG A 30 3.75 -7.81 1.32
N LEU A 31 3.07 -7.73 0.18
CA LEU A 31 1.81 -6.98 0.05
C LEU A 31 0.71 -7.51 0.98
N ASN A 32 0.54 -8.84 1.05
CA ASN A 32 -0.43 -9.44 1.96
C ASN A 32 -0.08 -9.21 3.43
N SER A 33 1.21 -9.25 3.80
CA SER A 33 1.66 -8.94 5.16
C SER A 33 1.36 -7.49 5.53
N ALA A 34 1.69 -6.54 4.65
CA ALA A 34 1.40 -5.12 4.86
C ALA A 34 -0.11 -4.87 4.97
N LEU A 35 -0.92 -5.53 4.13
CA LEU A 35 -2.38 -5.43 4.20
C LEU A 35 -2.92 -6.01 5.52
N ALA A 36 -2.37 -7.12 5.99
CA ALA A 36 -2.74 -7.71 7.28
C ALA A 36 -2.42 -6.76 8.45
N ASP A 37 -1.25 -6.12 8.43
CA ASP A 37 -0.85 -5.15 9.44
C ASP A 37 -1.73 -3.89 9.41
N TYR A 38 -2.04 -3.39 8.22
CA TYR A 38 -3.03 -2.33 8.02
C TYR A 38 -4.40 -2.73 8.59
N ASN A 39 -4.82 -3.99 8.38
CA ASN A 39 -6.07 -4.53 8.90
C ASN A 39 -6.10 -4.61 10.42
N LYS A 40 -4.99 -5.02 11.06
CA LYS A 40 -4.79 -4.99 12.52
C LYS A 40 -4.74 -3.56 13.09
N GLY A 41 -4.63 -2.54 12.25
CA GLY A 41 -4.56 -1.15 12.68
C GLY A 41 -3.16 -0.69 13.05
N VAL A 42 -2.12 -1.37 12.56
CA VAL A 42 -0.74 -0.88 12.66
C VAL A 42 -0.66 0.51 12.03
N LYS A 43 0.02 1.41 12.73
CA LYS A 43 0.17 2.82 12.35
C LYS A 43 1.62 3.13 12.07
N CYS A 44 1.84 4.14 11.24
CA CYS A 44 3.14 4.77 11.11
C CYS A 44 3.52 5.46 12.43
N SER A 45 4.81 5.72 12.64
CA SER A 45 5.31 6.49 13.79
C SER A 45 4.66 7.87 13.94
N CYS A 46 4.21 8.48 12.84
CA CYS A 46 3.47 9.75 12.87
C CYS A 46 1.97 9.60 13.19
N ARG A 47 1.52 8.38 13.52
CA ARG A 47 0.14 7.96 13.83
C ARG A 47 -0.82 7.86 12.65
N ASN A 48 -0.37 8.17 11.43
CA ASN A 48 -1.17 7.95 10.23
C ASN A 48 -1.33 6.45 9.94
N ASP A 49 -2.42 6.12 9.24
CA ASP A 49 -2.60 4.79 8.62
C ASP A 49 -1.41 4.49 7.68
N ILE A 50 -0.93 3.25 7.69
CA ILE A 50 0.17 2.85 6.80
C ILE A 50 -0.31 2.78 5.35
N TRP A 51 0.60 3.09 4.41
CA TRP A 51 0.37 2.91 2.98
C TRP A 51 0.76 1.49 2.62
N VAL A 52 -0.20 0.63 2.24
CA VAL A 52 0.02 -0.83 2.12
C VAL A 52 1.05 -1.14 1.04
N ILE A 53 0.90 -0.54 -0.14
CA ILE A 53 1.87 -0.73 -1.23
C ILE A 53 3.26 -0.29 -0.80
N GLY A 54 3.42 0.93 -0.29
CA GLY A 54 4.72 1.43 0.16
C GLY A 54 5.31 0.61 1.32
N SER A 55 4.46 0.14 2.23
CA SER A 55 4.89 -0.65 3.40
C SER A 55 5.44 -2.01 3.02
N ALA A 56 5.02 -2.57 1.88
CA ALA A 56 5.60 -3.81 1.34
C ALA A 56 7.06 -3.65 0.91
N PHE A 57 7.57 -2.42 0.72
CA PHE A 57 8.95 -2.14 0.31
C PHE A 57 9.76 -1.41 1.37
N ALA A 58 9.18 -0.42 2.03
CA ALA A 58 9.87 0.48 2.97
C ALA A 58 9.57 0.19 4.45
N GLY A 59 8.77 -0.85 4.73
CA GLY A 59 8.27 -1.15 6.08
C GLY A 59 7.05 -0.31 6.47
N ASN A 60 6.39 -0.69 7.57
CA ASN A 60 5.07 -0.18 8.01
C ASN A 60 5.03 1.34 8.28
N SER A 61 4.93 2.12 7.20
CA SER A 61 4.98 3.59 7.21
C SER A 61 3.88 4.17 6.32
N CYS A 62 3.49 5.41 6.59
CA CYS A 62 2.49 6.11 5.78
C CYS A 62 3.15 6.70 4.52
N PHE A 63 2.33 7.06 3.54
CA PHE A 63 2.78 7.66 2.28
C PHE A 63 3.73 8.83 2.50
N THR A 64 3.33 9.83 3.29
CA THR A 64 4.17 11.01 3.57
C THR A 64 5.50 10.68 4.23
N CYS A 65 5.57 9.66 5.08
CA CYS A 65 6.85 9.26 5.68
C CYS A 65 7.75 8.49 4.70
N ILE A 66 7.17 7.84 3.68
CA ILE A 66 7.92 7.10 2.66
C ILE A 66 8.39 8.04 1.54
N THR A 67 7.50 8.90 1.03
CA THR A 67 7.75 9.73 -0.16
C THR A 67 8.14 11.18 0.19
N GLY A 68 7.79 11.66 1.39
CA GLY A 68 7.85 13.07 1.75
C GLY A 68 6.69 13.90 1.20
N GLU A 69 5.75 13.28 0.48
CA GLU A 69 4.65 13.97 -0.20
C GLU A 69 3.34 13.91 0.58
N THR A 70 2.45 14.85 0.31
CA THR A 70 1.14 14.96 1.01
C THR A 70 -0.05 14.58 0.13
N HIS A 71 0.13 14.45 -1.18
CA HIS A 71 -0.94 14.24 -2.15
C HIS A 71 -0.74 12.92 -2.90
N PRO A 72 -1.45 11.85 -2.55
CA PRO A 72 -1.28 10.53 -3.17
C PRO A 72 -2.12 10.33 -4.44
N ASP A 73 -2.58 11.39 -5.10
CA ASP A 73 -3.58 11.32 -6.19
C ASP A 73 -3.10 10.57 -7.44
N SER A 74 -1.79 10.39 -7.59
CA SER A 74 -1.18 9.65 -8.69
C SER A 74 -0.60 8.29 -8.25
N ASP A 75 -0.69 7.97 -6.96
CA ASP A 75 -0.08 6.79 -6.37
C ASP A 75 -1.10 5.68 -6.19
N TYR A 76 -0.65 4.45 -6.42
CA TYR A 76 -1.50 3.28 -6.25
C TYR A 76 -1.67 2.93 -4.77
N GLU A 77 -2.84 2.40 -4.43
CA GLU A 77 -3.09 1.71 -3.16
C GLU A 77 -4.05 0.54 -3.36
N ILE A 78 -3.93 -0.46 -2.49
CA ILE A 78 -4.77 -1.65 -2.53
C ILE A 78 -6.25 -1.29 -2.30
N ASP A 79 -7.12 -1.74 -3.21
CA ASP A 79 -8.58 -1.51 -3.17
C ASP A 79 -9.20 -1.76 -1.79
N SER A 80 -8.79 -2.85 -1.13
CA SER A 80 -9.30 -3.23 0.19
C SER A 80 -8.91 -2.21 1.28
N ALA A 81 -7.71 -1.64 1.19
CA ALA A 81 -7.26 -0.61 2.12
C ALA A 81 -8.06 0.69 1.93
N ILE A 82 -8.28 1.11 0.69
CA ILE A 82 -9.11 2.29 0.37
C ILE A 82 -10.54 2.12 0.89
N LYS A 83 -11.18 0.96 0.65
CA LYS A 83 -12.54 0.68 1.13
C LYS A 83 -12.64 0.76 2.66
N LYS A 84 -11.64 0.26 3.39
CA LYS A 84 -11.60 0.36 4.85
C LYS A 84 -11.47 1.82 5.32
N GLN A 85 -10.67 2.65 4.65
CA GLN A 85 -10.56 4.08 4.97
C GLN A 85 -11.91 4.80 4.78
N GLN A 86 -12.61 4.49 3.70
CA GLN A 86 -13.94 5.07 3.42
C GLN A 86 -14.96 4.66 4.48
N ASN A 87 -14.97 3.38 4.90
CA ASN A 87 -15.88 2.90 5.93
C ASN A 87 -15.58 3.45 7.35
N LYS A 88 -14.35 3.90 7.63
CA LYS A 88 -14.03 4.59 8.91
C LYS A 88 -14.56 6.03 8.96
N ASN A 89 -14.90 6.60 7.81
CA ASN A 89 -15.32 8.01 7.68
C ASN A 89 -16.85 8.15 7.56
N VAL A 90 -17.61 7.08 7.86
CA VAL A 90 -19.08 7.06 7.96
C VAL A 90 -19.50 6.96 9.42
#